data_AF-A0A3C1YA92-F1
#
_entry.id   AF-A0A3C1YA92-F1
#
_cell.length_a   1.000
_cell.length_b   1.000
_cell.length_c   1.000
_cell.angle_alpha   90.00
_cell.angle_beta   90.00
_cell.angle_gamma   90.00
#
_symmetry.space_group_name_H-M   'P 1'
#
loop_
_entity.id
_entity.type
_entity.pdbx_description
1 polymer ?
#
loop_
_entity_poly.entity_id
_entity_poly.type
_entity_poly.pdbx_seq_one_letter_code
_entity_poly.pdbx_strand_id
1 'polypeptide(L)'
;MPRNIRVISIIFAFFASLTASAADPTATAYTADECCGTHIPYPERNHDTAIPDSLTAVFINHVGRHGARYPSSAANTTEVSRTLHRADSAGALTPSGRELMKLADFVAAKSHNRWGALDSLGMAEQRGIASRMYKAYPHLFKGGNVSAISSYAPRCVMSMYEFTHQLDRLNNNVEIITSSGRQNSQLMRPFDLDSEYIEWRDSKAWEEPYNMAYETTAPTAPARRLTGDFLSSDDARRLSMAAYNMLSCLPAMGLPNELAKYFTPEEYNALWSLANLRFYLRYSANTLSTLPSDIASALLMNLISTTDDAVLGQSPQTVMLRFGHAETMMPLLSLMRIRGCYYMTNYFDT
;
A
#
# COMPACT_ATOMS: atom_id res chain seq x y z
N MET A 1 42.35 -50.63 -61.60
CA MET A 1 42.66 -49.46 -60.72
C MET A 1 41.37 -48.94 -60.12
N PRO A 2 41.06 -49.22 -58.85
CA PRO A 2 39.92 -48.62 -58.16
C PRO A 2 40.35 -47.32 -57.45
N ARG A 3 39.64 -46.22 -57.68
CA ARG A 3 39.82 -44.95 -56.96
C ARG A 3 38.78 -44.90 -55.83
N ASN A 4 39.22 -45.27 -54.63
CA ASN A 4 38.45 -45.10 -53.40
C ASN A 4 38.40 -43.60 -53.04
N ILE A 5 37.25 -42.97 -53.17
CA ILE A 5 36.98 -41.65 -52.58
C ILE A 5 36.25 -41.89 -51.26
N ARG A 6 36.97 -41.74 -50.14
CA ARG A 6 36.39 -41.71 -48.80
C ARG A 6 35.79 -40.32 -48.59
N VAL A 7 34.46 -40.25 -48.50
CA VAL A 7 33.76 -39.04 -48.03
C VAL A 7 33.79 -39.07 -46.51
N ILE A 8 34.56 -38.17 -45.90
CA ILE A 8 34.56 -37.93 -44.45
C ILE A 8 33.44 -36.93 -44.18
N SER A 9 32.35 -37.39 -43.57
CA SER A 9 31.29 -36.52 -43.06
C SER A 9 31.75 -35.86 -41.76
N ILE A 10 32.04 -34.56 -41.81
CA ILE A 10 32.31 -33.74 -40.62
C ILE A 10 30.95 -33.35 -40.00
N ILE A 11 30.64 -33.91 -38.83
CA ILE A 11 29.48 -33.49 -38.03
C ILE A 11 29.90 -32.24 -37.24
N PHE A 12 29.36 -31.08 -37.62
CA PHE A 12 29.44 -29.86 -36.80
C PHE A 12 28.43 -29.98 -35.65
N ALA A 13 28.92 -30.16 -34.42
CA ALA A 13 28.10 -30.02 -33.22
C ALA A 13 27.88 -28.54 -32.92
N PHE A 14 26.67 -28.04 -33.17
CA PHE A 14 26.22 -26.72 -32.72
C PHE A 14 26.02 -26.77 -31.20
N PHE A 15 26.99 -26.28 -30.43
CA PHE A 15 26.77 -25.97 -29.01
C PHE A 15 25.97 -24.67 -28.92
N ALA A 16 24.65 -24.80 -28.79
CA ALA A 16 23.81 -23.69 -28.33
C ALA A 16 24.13 -23.46 -26.85
N SER A 17 24.95 -22.46 -26.56
CA SER A 17 25.11 -21.91 -25.21
C SER A 17 23.80 -21.23 -24.80
N LEU A 18 22.90 -22.01 -24.20
CA LEU A 18 21.81 -21.47 -23.39
C LEU A 18 22.45 -20.79 -22.19
N THR A 19 22.65 -19.48 -22.28
CA THR A 19 22.86 -18.62 -21.13
C THR A 19 21.58 -18.66 -20.31
N ALA A 20 21.54 -19.54 -19.31
CA ALA A 20 20.54 -19.48 -18.27
C ALA A 20 20.80 -18.18 -17.50
N SER A 21 20.12 -17.09 -17.87
CA SER A 21 19.94 -15.98 -16.95
C SER A 21 19.22 -16.54 -15.73
N ALA A 22 19.90 -16.57 -14.58
CA ALA A 22 19.22 -16.84 -13.32
C ALA A 22 18.06 -15.85 -13.21
N ALA A 23 16.84 -16.37 -13.06
CA ALA A 23 15.69 -15.52 -12.77
C ALA A 23 15.97 -14.83 -11.44
N ASP A 24 16.01 -13.50 -11.46
CA ASP A 24 16.05 -12.70 -10.25
C ASP A 24 14.75 -12.97 -9.46
N PRO A 25 14.82 -13.61 -8.28
CA PRO A 25 13.65 -13.98 -7.51
C PRO A 25 12.88 -12.76 -6.96
N THR A 26 13.46 -11.55 -7.03
CA THR A 26 12.78 -10.29 -6.70
C THR A 26 12.27 -9.53 -7.91
N ALA A 27 12.58 -9.97 -9.13
CA ALA A 27 12.00 -9.38 -10.32
C ALA A 27 10.48 -9.56 -10.29
N THR A 28 9.78 -8.44 -10.26
CA THR A 28 8.32 -8.41 -10.29
C THR A 28 7.85 -8.03 -11.69
N ALA A 29 6.74 -8.63 -12.10
CA ALA A 29 6.11 -8.43 -13.41
C ALA A 29 4.73 -7.79 -13.27
N TYR A 30 4.55 -6.95 -12.23
CA TYR A 30 3.28 -6.31 -11.95
C TYR A 30 2.97 -5.24 -13.00
N THR A 31 1.68 -5.05 -13.22
CA THR A 31 1.16 -3.94 -14.02
C THR A 31 1.39 -2.60 -13.31
N ALA A 32 1.29 -1.49 -14.06
CA ALA A 32 1.39 -0.15 -13.48
C ALA A 32 0.38 0.09 -12.34
N ASP A 33 -0.82 -0.50 -12.42
CA ASP A 33 -1.86 -0.37 -11.39
C ASP A 33 -1.49 -1.15 -10.12
N GLU A 34 -0.99 -2.38 -10.27
CA GLU A 34 -0.49 -3.18 -9.14
C GLU A 34 0.75 -2.53 -8.49
N CYS A 35 1.53 -1.77 -9.25
CA CYS A 35 2.66 -1.00 -8.74
C CYS A 35 2.27 0.32 -8.03
N CYS A 36 0.99 0.63 -7.84
CA CYS A 36 0.60 1.71 -6.93
C CYS A 36 0.80 1.37 -5.44
N GLY A 37 1.12 0.11 -5.12
CA GLY A 37 1.44 -0.34 -3.76
C GLY A 37 0.31 -0.05 -2.76
N THR A 38 0.62 0.61 -1.65
CA THR A 38 -0.40 0.95 -0.64
C THR A 38 -1.37 2.06 -1.08
N HIS A 39 -1.23 2.59 -2.29
CA HIS A 39 -2.12 3.60 -2.88
C HIS A 39 -3.12 3.03 -3.89
N ILE A 40 -3.09 1.71 -4.13
CA ILE A 40 -4.11 1.06 -4.96
C ILE A 40 -5.51 1.37 -4.36
N PRO A 41 -6.45 1.92 -5.16
CA PRO A 41 -7.84 2.05 -4.75
C PRO A 41 -8.43 0.72 -4.32
N TYR A 42 -9.41 0.72 -3.42
CA TYR A 42 -10.04 -0.52 -2.97
C TYR A 42 -10.63 -1.26 -4.18
N PRO A 43 -10.24 -2.53 -4.41
CA PRO A 43 -10.58 -3.21 -5.65
C PRO A 43 -12.08 -3.46 -5.76
N GLU A 44 -12.56 -3.54 -7.00
CA GLU A 44 -13.89 -4.07 -7.27
C GLU A 44 -13.98 -5.52 -6.78
N ARG A 45 -15.15 -5.89 -6.26
CA ARG A 45 -15.37 -7.26 -5.80
C ARG A 45 -15.61 -8.16 -7.02
N ASN A 46 -14.63 -8.98 -7.35
CA ASN A 46 -14.74 -9.89 -8.50
C ASN A 46 -15.44 -11.22 -8.17
N HIS A 47 -15.53 -11.61 -6.89
CA HIS A 47 -16.19 -12.84 -6.47
C HIS A 47 -16.87 -12.73 -5.10
N ASP A 48 -18.01 -13.40 -4.96
CA ASP A 48 -18.64 -13.62 -3.67
C ASP A 48 -17.94 -14.77 -2.92
N THR A 49 -17.64 -14.55 -1.64
CA THR A 49 -17.11 -15.60 -0.77
C THR A 49 -18.24 -16.57 -0.45
N ALA A 50 -18.13 -17.83 -0.90
CA ALA A 50 -19.09 -18.86 -0.55
C ALA A 50 -19.06 -19.11 0.96
N ILE A 51 -20.21 -18.95 1.61
CA ILE A 51 -20.42 -19.31 3.01
C ILE A 51 -21.20 -20.62 2.98
N PRO A 52 -20.76 -21.69 3.68
CA PRO A 52 -21.55 -22.91 3.77
C PRO A 52 -22.96 -22.61 4.27
N ASP A 53 -23.98 -23.15 3.59
CA ASP A 53 -25.40 -22.91 3.93
C ASP A 53 -25.77 -23.32 5.36
N SER A 54 -24.95 -24.16 6.00
CA SER A 54 -25.09 -24.58 7.39
C SER A 54 -24.62 -23.54 8.42
N LEU A 55 -23.94 -22.48 8.00
CA LEU A 55 -23.38 -21.46 8.90
C LEU A 55 -24.13 -20.14 8.76
N THR A 56 -24.51 -19.57 9.91
CA THR A 56 -25.06 -18.20 9.99
C THR A 56 -24.06 -17.33 10.72
N ALA A 57 -23.73 -16.16 10.15
CA ALA A 57 -22.91 -15.19 10.85
C ALA A 57 -23.65 -14.70 12.11
N VAL A 58 -22.99 -14.71 13.27
CA VAL A 58 -23.57 -14.22 14.54
C VAL A 58 -22.96 -12.91 15.02
N PHE A 59 -21.80 -12.55 14.46
CA PHE A 59 -21.03 -11.38 14.86
C PHE A 59 -20.12 -10.91 13.71
N ILE A 60 -19.87 -9.60 13.62
CA ILE A 60 -18.88 -9.02 12.71
C ILE A 60 -17.84 -8.27 13.53
N ASN A 61 -16.58 -8.67 13.38
CA ASN A 61 -15.43 -7.98 13.95
C ASN A 61 -14.56 -7.41 12.83
N HIS A 62 -14.63 -6.10 12.62
CA HIS A 62 -14.04 -5.44 11.45
C HIS A 62 -12.91 -4.50 11.86
N VAL A 63 -11.80 -4.57 11.12
CA VAL A 63 -10.75 -3.55 11.08
C VAL A 63 -10.57 -3.09 9.64
N GLY A 64 -10.70 -1.79 9.42
CA GLY A 64 -10.54 -1.17 8.10
C GLY A 64 -9.53 -0.03 8.13
N ARG A 65 -8.75 0.09 7.07
CA ARG A 65 -8.02 1.32 6.77
C ARG A 65 -9.02 2.40 6.30
N HIS A 66 -8.65 3.66 6.48
CA HIS A 66 -9.31 4.75 5.76
C HIS A 66 -9.39 4.49 4.24
N GLY A 67 -10.38 5.08 3.56
CA GLY A 67 -10.49 5.00 2.11
C GLY A 67 -9.40 5.81 1.36
N ALA A 68 -9.47 5.78 0.03
CA ALA A 68 -8.64 6.56 -0.88
C ALA A 68 -8.62 8.06 -0.52
N ARG A 69 -7.45 8.69 -0.67
CA ARG A 69 -7.17 10.02 -0.12
C ARG A 69 -6.17 10.79 -0.96
N TYR A 70 -6.12 12.10 -0.73
CA TYR A 70 -5.03 12.96 -1.18
C TYR A 70 -3.69 12.52 -0.57
N PRO A 71 -2.54 12.85 -1.21
CA PRO A 71 -1.21 12.55 -0.66
C PRO A 71 -1.06 13.10 0.77
N SER A 72 -0.32 12.39 1.62
CA SER A 72 -0.26 12.73 3.06
C SER A 72 0.52 14.01 3.34
N SER A 73 1.46 14.37 2.45
CA SER A 73 2.23 15.60 2.51
C SER A 73 2.63 16.04 1.10
N ALA A 74 3.09 17.28 0.99
CA ALA A 74 3.59 17.84 -0.26
C ALA A 74 4.97 17.32 -0.67
N ALA A 75 5.69 16.57 0.19
CA ALA A 75 7.13 16.33 0.04
C ALA A 75 7.54 15.81 -1.36
N ASN A 76 6.91 14.73 -1.84
CA ASN A 76 7.25 14.15 -3.14
C ASN A 76 6.87 15.09 -4.30
N THR A 77 5.67 15.69 -4.24
CA THR A 77 5.20 16.62 -5.27
C THR A 77 6.09 17.86 -5.35
N THR A 78 6.49 18.42 -4.20
CA THR A 78 7.42 19.55 -4.12
C THR A 78 8.79 19.16 -4.64
N GLU A 79 9.30 17.97 -4.34
CA GLU A 79 10.61 17.53 -4.86
C GLU A 79 10.60 17.41 -6.38
N VAL A 80 9.54 16.82 -6.95
CA VAL A 80 9.37 16.72 -8.41
C VAL A 80 9.25 18.10 -9.03
N SER A 81 8.30 18.92 -8.57
CA SER A 81 8.05 20.26 -9.10
C SER A 81 9.31 21.13 -9.02
N ARG A 82 9.95 21.23 -7.84
CA ARG A 82 11.16 22.03 -7.62
C ARG A 82 12.31 21.59 -8.53
N THR A 83 12.54 20.30 -8.68
CA THR A 83 13.65 19.78 -9.49
C THR A 83 13.43 20.06 -10.98
N LEU A 84 12.21 19.84 -11.48
CA LEU A 84 11.88 20.07 -12.88
C LEU A 84 11.86 21.57 -13.24
N HIS A 85 11.38 22.44 -12.35
CA HIS A 85 11.48 23.90 -12.54
C HIS A 85 12.93 24.39 -12.59
N ARG A 86 13.82 23.78 -11.77
CA ARG A 86 15.26 24.09 -11.79
C ARG A 86 15.91 23.68 -13.11
N ALA A 87 15.53 22.51 -13.65
CA ALA A 87 15.98 22.04 -14.95
C ALA A 87 15.42 22.89 -16.11
N ASP A 88 14.16 23.35 -16.01
CA ASP A 88 13.55 24.24 -17.02
C ASP A 88 14.29 25.58 -17.10
N SER A 89 14.57 26.16 -15.92
CA SER A 89 15.31 27.42 -15.81
C SER A 89 16.73 27.34 -16.39
N ALA A 90 17.31 26.13 -16.40
CA ALA A 90 18.61 25.84 -16.99
C ALA A 90 18.54 25.41 -18.47
N GLY A 91 17.34 25.36 -19.07
CA GLY A 91 17.14 24.92 -20.46
C GLY A 91 17.36 23.41 -20.69
N ALA A 92 17.41 22.61 -19.62
CA ALA A 92 17.71 21.17 -19.68
C ALA A 92 16.46 20.27 -19.73
N LEU A 93 15.27 20.84 -19.58
CA LEU A 93 14.03 20.06 -19.48
C LEU A 93 13.59 19.53 -20.85
N THR A 94 13.31 18.22 -20.94
CA THR A 94 12.77 17.60 -22.15
C THR A 94 11.26 17.88 -22.29
N PRO A 95 10.63 17.61 -23.45
CA PRO A 95 9.17 17.71 -23.58
C PRO A 95 8.42 16.86 -22.55
N SER A 96 8.86 15.63 -22.31
CA SER A 96 8.30 14.75 -21.28
C SER A 96 8.51 15.33 -19.86
N GLY A 97 9.68 15.92 -19.59
CA GLY A 97 9.95 16.65 -18.36
C GLY A 97 8.97 17.81 -18.13
N ARG A 98 8.65 18.57 -19.18
CA ARG A 98 7.70 19.69 -19.12
C ARG A 98 6.28 19.23 -18.85
N GLU A 99 5.88 18.07 -19.36
CA GLU A 99 4.58 17.46 -19.05
C GLU A 99 4.49 17.01 -17.59
N LEU A 100 5.51 16.32 -17.08
CA LEU A 100 5.54 15.91 -15.67
C LEU A 100 5.58 17.11 -14.73
N MET A 101 6.29 18.18 -15.08
CA MET A 101 6.32 19.42 -14.32
C MET A 101 4.92 20.02 -14.18
N LYS A 102 4.17 20.14 -15.28
CA LYS A 102 2.78 20.62 -15.26
C LYS A 102 1.87 19.73 -14.43
N LEU A 103 2.05 18.40 -14.51
CA LEU A 103 1.29 17.45 -13.71
C LEU A 103 1.60 17.61 -12.21
N ALA A 104 2.88 17.77 -11.84
CA ALA A 104 3.29 18.00 -10.46
C ALA A 104 2.68 19.31 -9.91
N ASP A 105 2.70 20.39 -10.68
CA ASP A 105 2.09 21.67 -10.29
C ASP A 105 0.56 21.54 -10.14
N PHE A 106 -0.09 20.81 -11.05
CA PHE A 106 -1.52 20.51 -10.94
C PHE A 106 -1.85 19.71 -9.68
N VAL A 107 -1.07 18.66 -9.37
CA VAL A 107 -1.25 17.84 -8.15
C VAL A 107 -1.06 18.69 -6.90
N ALA A 108 -0.06 19.58 -6.87
CA ALA A 108 0.17 20.50 -5.77
C ALA A 108 -1.02 21.44 -5.56
N ALA A 109 -1.52 22.06 -6.65
CA ALA A 109 -2.68 22.93 -6.60
C ALA A 109 -3.96 22.21 -6.17
N LYS A 110 -4.22 21.02 -6.73
CA LYS A 110 -5.40 20.20 -6.39
C LYS A 110 -5.37 19.68 -4.95
N SER A 111 -4.18 19.48 -4.38
CA SER A 111 -3.98 19.01 -3.00
C SER A 111 -3.82 20.13 -1.97
N HIS A 112 -3.75 21.39 -2.42
CA HIS A 112 -3.63 22.54 -1.54
C HIS A 112 -4.77 22.56 -0.50
N ASN A 113 -4.42 22.69 0.79
CA ASN A 113 -5.34 22.57 1.94
C ASN A 113 -6.08 21.22 2.07
N ARG A 114 -5.68 20.19 1.33
CA ARG A 114 -6.31 18.86 1.32
C ARG A 114 -5.33 17.72 1.55
N TRP A 115 -4.07 18.00 1.88
CA TRP A 115 -3.06 16.97 2.17
C TRP A 115 -3.57 15.99 3.24
N GLY A 116 -3.64 14.72 2.89
CA GLY A 116 -4.11 13.63 3.74
C GLY A 116 -5.62 13.58 3.97
N ALA A 117 -6.42 14.44 3.33
CA ALA A 117 -7.88 14.41 3.40
C ALA A 117 -8.44 13.20 2.63
N LEU A 118 -9.54 12.64 3.12
CA LEU A 118 -10.29 11.60 2.40
C LEU A 118 -10.83 12.18 1.09
N ASP A 119 -10.70 11.42 -0.02
CA ASP A 119 -11.26 11.83 -1.30
C ASP A 119 -12.66 11.25 -1.51
N SER A 120 -13.40 11.80 -2.48
CA SER A 120 -14.69 11.28 -2.95
C SER A 120 -14.67 9.78 -3.26
N LEU A 121 -13.57 9.27 -3.84
CA LEU A 121 -13.38 7.85 -4.06
C LEU A 121 -13.35 7.08 -2.73
N GLY A 122 -12.57 7.55 -1.75
CA GLY A 122 -12.50 6.93 -0.43
C GLY A 122 -13.82 6.93 0.33
N MET A 123 -14.64 7.97 0.15
CA MET A 123 -16.01 7.98 0.68
C MET A 123 -16.86 6.88 0.03
N ALA A 124 -16.79 6.74 -1.30
CA ALA A 124 -17.52 5.72 -2.05
C ALA A 124 -17.08 4.29 -1.67
N GLU A 125 -15.78 4.06 -1.47
CA GLU A 125 -15.24 2.78 -1.02
C GLU A 125 -15.86 2.34 0.31
N GLN A 126 -15.89 3.22 1.31
CA GLN A 126 -16.44 2.92 2.63
C GLN A 126 -17.95 2.66 2.59
N ARG A 127 -18.70 3.49 1.84
CA ARG A 127 -20.14 3.25 1.60
C ARG A 127 -20.37 1.92 0.88
N GLY A 128 -19.53 1.57 -0.07
CA GLY A 128 -19.59 0.31 -0.80
C GLY A 128 -19.37 -0.90 0.12
N ILE A 129 -18.36 -0.85 0.98
CA ILE A 129 -18.08 -1.91 1.96
C ILE A 129 -19.26 -2.04 2.95
N ALA A 130 -19.75 -0.93 3.50
CA ALA A 130 -20.91 -0.91 4.40
C ALA A 130 -22.15 -1.52 3.76
N SER A 131 -22.46 -1.14 2.51
CA SER A 131 -23.63 -1.64 1.79
C SER A 131 -23.55 -3.14 1.54
N ARG A 132 -22.38 -3.66 1.16
CA ARG A 132 -22.17 -5.09 0.96
C ARG A 132 -22.25 -5.86 2.28
N MET A 133 -21.68 -5.32 3.35
CA MET A 133 -21.75 -5.91 4.69
C MET A 133 -23.20 -6.04 5.17
N TYR A 134 -23.99 -4.96 5.06
CA TYR A 134 -25.40 -4.97 5.42
C TYR A 134 -26.20 -5.96 4.57
N LYS A 135 -26.00 -5.96 3.24
CA LYS A 135 -26.70 -6.87 2.33
C LYS A 135 -26.37 -8.34 2.62
N ALA A 136 -25.13 -8.65 2.99
CA ALA A 136 -24.70 -10.02 3.28
C ALA A 136 -25.22 -10.52 4.64
N TYR A 137 -25.35 -9.64 5.63
CA TYR A 137 -25.67 -10.03 7.01
C TYR A 137 -26.77 -9.16 7.64
N PRO A 138 -27.94 -8.97 6.99
CA PRO A 138 -28.92 -7.98 7.41
C PRO A 138 -29.52 -8.28 8.80
N HIS A 139 -29.54 -9.54 9.24
CA HIS A 139 -30.03 -9.93 10.55
C HIS A 139 -29.14 -9.45 11.70
N LEU A 140 -27.84 -9.26 11.47
CA LEU A 140 -26.93 -8.72 12.49
C LEU A 140 -27.20 -7.25 12.81
N PHE A 141 -27.95 -6.55 11.96
CA PHE A 141 -28.30 -5.14 12.14
C PHE A 141 -29.72 -4.95 12.70
N LYS A 142 -30.40 -6.03 13.13
CA LYS A 142 -31.75 -5.97 13.74
C LYS A 142 -31.64 -5.96 15.26
N GLY A 143 -32.00 -4.84 15.89
CA GLY A 143 -32.04 -4.72 17.37
C GLY A 143 -30.70 -4.89 18.09
N GLY A 144 -29.62 -5.17 17.35
CA GLY A 144 -28.25 -5.19 17.84
C GLY A 144 -27.54 -3.90 17.48
N ASN A 145 -26.78 -3.36 18.43
CA ASN A 145 -26.14 -2.05 18.29
C ASN A 145 -24.81 -2.22 17.54
N VAL A 146 -24.51 -1.29 16.64
CA VAL A 146 -23.22 -1.20 15.96
C VAL A 146 -22.30 -0.35 16.82
N SER A 147 -21.10 -0.83 17.15
CA SER A 147 -20.05 0.04 17.70
C SER A 147 -19.03 0.35 16.62
N ALA A 148 -18.55 1.59 16.59
CA ALA A 148 -17.52 2.02 15.65
C ALA A 148 -16.51 2.92 16.35
N ILE A 149 -15.22 2.61 16.20
CA ILE A 149 -14.15 3.46 16.70
C ILE A 149 -13.21 3.87 15.58
N SER A 150 -12.64 5.08 15.66
CA SER A 150 -11.57 5.51 14.77
C SER A 150 -10.38 6.08 15.54
N SER A 151 -9.23 6.14 14.87
CA SER A 151 -8.15 7.01 15.31
C SER A 151 -8.56 8.50 15.26
N TYR A 152 -7.69 9.38 15.76
CA TYR A 152 -7.90 10.83 15.71
C TYR A 152 -7.64 11.46 14.32
N ALA A 153 -7.14 10.70 13.34
CA ALA A 153 -6.83 11.26 12.03
C ALA A 153 -8.13 11.57 11.25
N PRO A 154 -8.32 12.79 10.70
CA PRO A 154 -9.57 13.17 10.06
C PRO A 154 -10.05 12.20 8.97
N ARG A 155 -9.13 11.67 8.15
CA ARG A 155 -9.45 10.65 7.13
C ARG A 155 -10.03 9.34 7.70
N CYS A 156 -9.61 8.92 8.88
CA CYS A 156 -10.12 7.73 9.55
C CYS A 156 -11.49 8.00 10.19
N VAL A 157 -11.63 9.18 10.82
CA VAL A 157 -12.92 9.66 11.36
C VAL A 157 -13.97 9.75 10.26
N MET A 158 -13.63 10.40 9.13
CA MET A 158 -14.51 10.50 7.98
C MET A 158 -14.82 9.13 7.38
N SER A 159 -13.83 8.23 7.28
CA SER A 159 -14.09 6.86 6.78
C SER A 159 -15.07 6.10 7.66
N MET A 160 -14.95 6.23 8.99
CA MET A 160 -15.90 5.67 9.95
C MET A 160 -17.31 6.22 9.71
N TYR A 161 -17.45 7.55 9.60
CA TYR A 161 -18.76 8.17 9.38
C TYR A 161 -19.36 7.84 8.01
N GLU A 162 -18.55 7.75 6.94
CA GLU A 162 -19.05 7.32 5.64
C GLU A 162 -19.59 5.89 5.67
N PHE A 163 -18.94 5.02 6.45
CA PHE A 163 -19.41 3.67 6.67
C PHE A 163 -20.72 3.65 7.50
N THR A 164 -20.74 4.31 8.65
CA THR A 164 -21.87 4.25 9.59
C THR A 164 -23.09 5.00 9.08
N HIS A 165 -22.94 6.15 8.42
CA HIS A 165 -24.06 6.84 7.77
C HIS A 165 -24.66 6.00 6.64
N GLN A 166 -23.85 5.20 5.94
CA GLN A 166 -24.42 4.29 4.94
C GLN A 166 -25.23 3.17 5.58
N LEU A 167 -24.82 2.65 6.74
CA LEU A 167 -25.64 1.69 7.50
C LEU A 167 -26.96 2.31 7.96
N ASP A 168 -26.93 3.53 8.51
CA ASP A 168 -28.12 4.27 8.93
C ASP A 168 -29.10 4.51 7.77
N ARG A 169 -28.58 4.84 6.57
CA ARG A 169 -29.41 4.97 5.35
C ARG A 169 -30.06 3.66 4.90
N LEU A 170 -29.41 2.51 5.15
CA LEU A 170 -29.92 1.19 4.77
C LEU A 170 -30.88 0.62 5.81
N ASN A 171 -30.74 1.02 7.07
CA ASN A 171 -31.60 0.64 8.17
C ASN A 171 -31.74 1.80 9.17
N ASN A 172 -32.82 2.56 9.05
CA ASN A 172 -33.10 3.72 9.91
C ASN A 172 -33.48 3.37 11.36
N ASN A 173 -33.44 2.08 11.74
CA ASN A 173 -33.64 1.61 13.11
C ASN A 173 -32.35 1.04 13.73
N VAL A 174 -31.20 1.14 13.04
CA VAL A 174 -29.92 0.71 13.59
C VAL A 174 -29.44 1.72 14.63
N GLU A 175 -29.06 1.26 15.81
CA GLU A 175 -28.39 2.10 16.79
C GLU A 175 -26.87 1.99 16.59
N ILE A 176 -26.19 3.14 16.46
CA ILE A 176 -24.75 3.20 16.22
C ILE A 176 -24.08 4.04 17.30
N ILE A 177 -23.12 3.45 18.00
CA ILE A 177 -22.27 4.15 18.97
C ILE A 177 -20.90 4.37 18.34
N THR A 178 -20.54 5.64 18.13
CA THR A 178 -19.25 6.02 17.58
C THR A 178 -18.35 6.66 18.62
N SER A 179 -17.04 6.35 18.60
CA SER A 179 -16.04 7.15 19.29
C SER A 179 -14.81 7.40 18.42
N SER A 180 -14.23 8.58 18.51
CA SER A 180 -13.00 8.91 17.79
C SER A 180 -12.07 9.73 18.67
N GLY A 181 -10.77 9.57 18.49
CA GLY A 181 -9.79 10.39 19.19
C GLY A 181 -8.63 9.59 19.76
N ARG A 182 -7.86 10.24 20.65
CA ARG A 182 -6.66 9.65 21.27
C ARG A 182 -6.98 8.54 22.25
N GLN A 183 -8.21 8.50 22.79
CA GLN A 183 -8.66 7.40 23.64
C GLN A 183 -8.65 6.04 22.93
N ASN A 184 -8.71 6.03 21.60
CA ASN A 184 -8.65 4.82 20.78
C ASN A 184 -7.22 4.48 20.31
N SER A 185 -6.21 5.26 20.67
CA SER A 185 -4.85 5.13 20.12
C SER A 185 -4.20 3.79 20.45
N GLN A 186 -4.49 3.18 21.61
CA GLN A 186 -3.95 1.86 21.93
C GLN A 186 -4.31 0.80 20.87
N LEU A 187 -5.50 0.90 20.28
CA LEU A 187 -5.94 -0.03 19.23
C LEU A 187 -5.61 0.49 17.84
N MET A 188 -5.86 1.77 17.58
CA MET A 188 -5.85 2.32 16.21
C MET A 188 -4.55 3.02 15.82
N ARG A 189 -3.69 3.37 16.77
CA ARG A 189 -2.39 4.01 16.55
C ARG A 189 -1.30 3.52 17.55
N PRO A 190 -1.12 2.20 17.74
CA PRO A 190 -0.14 1.70 18.70
C PRO A 190 1.30 2.12 18.34
N PHE A 191 1.59 2.37 17.06
CA PHE A 191 2.86 2.93 16.55
C PHE A 191 3.20 4.36 17.03
N ASP A 192 2.26 5.05 17.70
CA ASP A 192 2.52 6.33 18.38
C ASP A 192 2.72 6.16 19.91
N LEU A 193 2.51 4.96 20.46
CA LEU A 193 2.44 4.72 21.92
C LEU A 193 3.42 3.67 22.44
N ASP A 194 3.70 2.63 21.65
CA ASP A 194 4.56 1.52 22.06
C ASP A 194 6.02 1.97 22.13
N SER A 195 6.57 2.04 23.34
CA SER A 195 7.91 2.59 23.59
C SER A 195 9.01 1.76 22.95
N GLU A 196 8.91 0.43 22.99
CA GLU A 196 9.92 -0.46 22.40
C GLU A 196 9.95 -0.31 20.88
N TYR A 197 8.78 -0.24 20.24
CA TYR A 197 8.70 0.06 18.82
C TYR A 197 9.21 1.45 18.47
N ILE A 198 8.90 2.47 19.26
CA ILE A 198 9.38 3.84 19.04
C ILE A 198 10.91 3.87 19.12
N GLU A 199 11.51 3.28 20.16
CA GLU A 199 12.96 3.17 20.32
C GLU A 199 13.59 2.42 19.14
N TRP A 200 13.02 1.29 18.73
CA TRP A 200 13.50 0.55 17.56
C TRP A 200 13.39 1.36 16.26
N ARG A 201 12.25 2.03 16.04
CA ARG A 201 12.02 2.86 14.84
C ARG A 201 13.01 4.02 14.78
N ASP A 202 13.28 4.64 15.93
CA ASP A 202 14.15 5.80 16.06
C ASP A 202 15.63 5.40 16.00
N SER A 203 15.98 4.14 16.33
CA SER A 203 17.31 3.56 16.07
C SER A 203 17.67 3.48 14.58
N LYS A 204 16.66 3.52 13.70
CA LYS A 204 16.81 3.45 12.23
C LYS A 204 17.53 2.19 11.73
N ALA A 205 17.48 1.08 12.47
CA ALA A 205 18.07 -0.20 12.05
C ALA A 205 17.60 -0.68 10.66
N TRP A 206 16.43 -0.22 10.19
CA TRP A 206 15.91 -0.51 8.85
C TRP A 206 16.56 0.30 7.71
N GLU A 207 17.24 1.42 7.99
CA GLU A 207 17.76 2.33 6.94
C GLU A 207 18.92 1.71 6.17
N GLU A 208 19.83 0.99 6.83
CA GLU A 208 20.99 0.37 6.18
C GLU A 208 20.60 -0.64 5.08
N PRO A 209 19.79 -1.69 5.35
CA PRO A 209 19.38 -2.62 4.31
C PRO A 209 18.53 -1.96 3.22
N TYR A 210 17.71 -0.96 3.56
CA TYR A 210 16.96 -0.18 2.58
C TYR A 210 17.89 0.64 1.67
N ASN A 211 18.89 1.33 2.22
CA ASN A 211 19.81 2.17 1.46
C ASN A 211 20.67 1.32 0.52
N MET A 212 21.11 0.14 0.96
CA MET A 212 21.81 -0.82 0.12
C MET A 212 20.98 -1.22 -1.11
N ALA A 213 19.72 -1.62 -0.90
CA ALA A 213 18.80 -1.92 -2.01
C ALA A 213 18.51 -0.68 -2.87
N TYR A 214 18.37 0.50 -2.26
CA TYR A 214 18.10 1.73 -2.99
C TYR A 214 19.24 2.12 -3.94
N GLU A 215 20.49 2.00 -3.51
CA GLU A 215 21.65 2.36 -4.32
C GLU A 215 21.83 1.47 -5.55
N THR A 216 21.47 0.19 -5.43
CA THR A 216 21.59 -0.83 -6.48
C THR A 216 20.37 -0.91 -7.39
N THR A 217 19.16 -0.74 -6.85
CA THR A 217 17.90 -0.96 -7.57
C THR A 217 17.27 0.32 -8.13
N ALA A 218 17.45 1.49 -7.48
CA ALA A 218 16.76 2.71 -7.93
C ALA A 218 17.31 3.22 -9.28
N PRO A 219 16.48 3.30 -10.34
CA PRO A 219 16.95 3.66 -11.66
C PRO A 219 17.17 5.17 -11.81
N THR A 220 18.26 5.56 -12.49
CA THR A 220 18.51 6.96 -12.88
C THR A 220 17.90 7.31 -14.24
N ALA A 221 17.64 6.30 -15.08
CA ALA A 221 17.17 6.48 -16.45
C ALA A 221 15.86 7.30 -16.57
N PRO A 222 14.83 7.12 -15.72
CA PRO A 222 13.63 7.95 -15.78
C PRO A 222 13.92 9.45 -15.62
N ALA A 223 14.67 9.83 -14.59
CA ALA A 223 15.07 11.22 -14.39
C ALA A 223 15.91 11.79 -15.55
N ARG A 224 16.79 10.98 -16.15
CA ARG A 224 17.58 11.39 -17.33
C ARG A 224 16.71 11.59 -18.57
N ARG A 225 15.64 10.81 -18.75
CA ARG A 225 14.66 11.08 -19.84
C ARG A 225 13.92 12.40 -19.65
N LEU A 226 13.76 12.87 -18.41
CA LEU A 226 13.07 14.13 -18.09
C LEU A 226 13.99 15.36 -18.18
N THR A 227 15.28 15.19 -17.87
CA THR A 227 16.21 16.32 -17.62
C THR A 227 17.56 16.23 -18.35
N GLY A 228 17.77 15.21 -19.18
CA GLY A 228 19.10 14.92 -19.76
C GLY A 228 20.13 14.56 -18.68
N ASP A 229 21.37 15.01 -18.86
CA ASP A 229 22.46 14.81 -17.89
C ASP A 229 22.59 15.97 -16.87
N PHE A 230 21.53 16.76 -16.68
CA PHE A 230 21.54 17.91 -15.76
C PHE A 230 21.74 17.51 -14.29
N LEU A 231 21.26 16.33 -13.90
CA LEU A 231 21.31 15.84 -12.53
C LEU A 231 22.50 14.91 -12.30
N SER A 232 23.07 14.97 -11.09
CA SER A 232 23.97 13.90 -10.63
C SER A 232 23.22 12.56 -10.56
N SER A 233 23.94 11.44 -10.51
CA SER A 233 23.30 10.12 -10.38
C SER A 233 22.41 10.03 -9.14
N ASP A 234 22.80 10.65 -8.01
CA ASP A 234 22.02 10.62 -6.78
C ASP A 234 20.78 11.50 -6.85
N ASP A 235 20.89 12.70 -7.43
CA ASP A 235 19.73 13.56 -7.70
C ASP A 235 18.77 12.89 -8.70
N ALA A 236 19.29 12.15 -9.69
CA ALA A 236 18.49 11.41 -10.65
C ALA A 236 17.72 10.26 -9.99
N ARG A 237 18.35 9.44 -9.12
CA ARG A 237 17.64 8.41 -8.34
C ARG A 237 16.54 9.03 -7.48
N ARG A 238 16.86 10.14 -6.81
CA ARG A 238 15.91 10.85 -5.94
C ARG A 238 14.70 11.36 -6.73
N LEU A 239 14.92 11.96 -7.91
CA LEU A 239 13.84 12.41 -8.78
C LEU A 239 13.00 11.22 -9.29
N SER A 240 13.61 10.11 -9.71
CA SER A 240 12.88 8.90 -10.13
C SER A 240 11.97 8.38 -9.02
N MET A 241 12.50 8.24 -7.79
CA MET A 241 11.72 7.78 -6.63
C MET A 241 10.62 8.78 -6.24
N ALA A 242 10.91 10.09 -6.23
CA ALA A 242 9.91 11.11 -5.93
C ALA A 242 8.78 11.14 -6.98
N ALA A 243 9.13 11.01 -8.26
CA ALA A 243 8.16 10.92 -9.36
C ALA A 243 7.29 9.67 -9.24
N TYR A 244 7.88 8.49 -8.99
CA TYR A 244 7.12 7.27 -8.73
C TYR A 244 6.17 7.41 -7.53
N ASN A 245 6.64 7.96 -6.40
CA ASN A 245 5.79 8.15 -5.22
C ASN A 245 4.65 9.14 -5.46
N MET A 246 4.87 10.17 -6.29
CA MET A 246 3.81 11.10 -6.68
C MET A 246 2.79 10.44 -7.62
N LEU A 247 3.28 9.76 -8.67
CA LEU A 247 2.45 9.15 -9.71
C LEU A 247 1.63 7.98 -9.19
N SER A 248 2.20 7.13 -8.33
CA SER A 248 1.50 6.01 -7.69
C SER A 248 0.32 6.44 -6.81
N CYS A 249 0.32 7.69 -6.31
CA CYS A 249 -0.78 8.23 -5.51
C CYS A 249 -1.96 8.75 -6.33
N LEU A 250 -1.81 8.97 -7.65
CA LEU A 250 -2.82 9.63 -8.48
C LEU A 250 -4.17 8.89 -8.48
N PRO A 251 -4.22 7.54 -8.60
CA PRO A 251 -5.49 6.82 -8.55
C PRO A 251 -6.26 7.03 -7.24
N ALA A 252 -5.56 7.09 -6.10
CA ALA A 252 -6.18 7.32 -4.79
C ALA A 252 -6.81 8.72 -4.63
N MET A 253 -6.48 9.67 -5.52
CA MET A 253 -7.09 11.01 -5.58
C MET A 253 -7.98 11.20 -6.82
N GLY A 254 -8.44 10.08 -7.42
CA GLY A 254 -9.36 10.08 -8.55
C GLY A 254 -8.75 10.61 -9.85
N LEU A 255 -7.43 10.47 -10.02
CA LEU A 255 -6.72 10.79 -11.25
C LEU A 255 -6.21 9.51 -11.94
N PRO A 256 -6.03 9.51 -13.27
CA PRO A 256 -5.48 8.35 -13.98
C PRO A 256 -4.10 7.95 -13.47
N ASN A 257 -3.80 6.66 -13.53
CA ASN A 257 -2.44 6.16 -13.34
C ASN A 257 -1.58 6.55 -14.55
N GLU A 258 -0.47 7.22 -14.27
CA GLU A 258 0.44 7.77 -15.29
C GLU A 258 1.85 7.14 -15.20
N LEU A 259 2.05 6.07 -14.40
CA LEU A 259 3.36 5.44 -14.25
C LEU A 259 3.94 4.97 -15.60
N ALA A 260 3.14 4.26 -16.40
CA ALA A 260 3.57 3.73 -17.70
C ALA A 260 3.92 4.81 -18.75
N LYS A 261 3.57 6.07 -18.49
CA LYS A 261 3.95 7.20 -19.35
C LYS A 261 5.40 7.63 -19.13
N TYR A 262 5.90 7.51 -17.89
CA TYR A 262 7.21 8.03 -17.48
C TYR A 262 8.24 6.94 -17.18
N PHE A 263 7.80 5.71 -16.94
CA PHE A 263 8.64 4.56 -16.56
C PHE A 263 8.38 3.36 -17.47
N THR A 264 9.41 2.55 -17.73
CA THR A 264 9.23 1.20 -18.26
C THR A 264 8.67 0.28 -17.17
N PRO A 265 8.12 -0.90 -17.54
CA PRO A 265 7.69 -1.91 -16.57
C PRO A 265 8.74 -2.26 -15.53
N GLU A 266 9.97 -2.47 -15.95
CA GLU A 266 11.09 -2.84 -15.08
C GLU A 266 11.40 -1.72 -14.08
N GLU A 267 11.35 -0.46 -14.54
CA GLU A 267 11.69 0.69 -13.71
C GLU A 267 10.62 0.99 -12.64
N TYR A 268 9.33 0.90 -12.97
CA TYR A 268 8.30 1.12 -11.96
C TYR A 268 8.19 -0.09 -11.01
N ASN A 269 8.47 -1.32 -11.46
CA ASN A 269 8.55 -2.50 -10.58
C ASN A 269 9.72 -2.38 -9.60
N ALA A 270 10.89 -1.90 -10.06
CA ALA A 270 12.05 -1.62 -9.21
C ALA A 270 11.77 -0.54 -8.14
N LEU A 271 11.06 0.54 -8.50
CA LEU A 271 10.68 1.57 -7.54
C LEU A 271 9.58 1.08 -6.58
N TRP A 272 8.66 0.26 -7.07
CA TRP A 272 7.66 -0.42 -6.24
C TRP A 272 8.29 -1.37 -5.22
N SER A 273 9.28 -2.17 -5.62
CA SER A 273 9.94 -3.12 -4.71
C SER A 273 10.64 -2.38 -3.57
N LEU A 274 11.30 -1.26 -3.86
CA LEU A 274 11.90 -0.38 -2.85
C LEU A 274 10.84 0.22 -1.91
N ALA A 275 9.73 0.73 -2.44
CA ALA A 275 8.64 1.25 -1.62
C ALA A 275 8.03 0.15 -0.73
N ASN A 276 7.84 -1.05 -1.28
CA ASN A 276 7.33 -2.22 -0.56
C ASN A 276 8.31 -2.68 0.54
N LEU A 277 9.60 -2.76 0.24
CA LEU A 277 10.66 -3.10 1.19
C LEU A 277 10.64 -2.14 2.38
N ARG A 278 10.50 -0.83 2.13
CA ARG A 278 10.39 0.17 3.19
C ARG A 278 9.19 -0.07 4.12
N PHE A 279 8.04 -0.48 3.59
CA PHE A 279 6.88 -0.81 4.42
C PHE A 279 7.09 -2.11 5.19
N TYR A 280 7.61 -3.16 4.52
CA TYR A 280 7.91 -4.45 5.12
C TYR A 280 8.86 -4.32 6.33
N LEU A 281 9.97 -3.60 6.17
CA LEU A 281 10.94 -3.43 7.25
C LEU A 281 10.36 -2.69 8.45
N ARG A 282 9.42 -1.75 8.24
CA ARG A 282 8.95 -0.81 9.28
C ARG A 282 7.64 -1.19 9.97
N TYR A 283 6.84 -2.08 9.36
CA TYR A 283 5.47 -2.37 9.81
C TYR A 283 5.09 -3.86 9.77
N SER A 284 6.03 -4.76 9.43
CA SER A 284 5.82 -6.21 9.46
C SER A 284 6.94 -6.88 10.25
N ALA A 285 6.68 -8.08 10.77
CA ALA A 285 7.72 -8.92 11.33
C ALA A 285 8.75 -9.23 10.24
N ASN A 286 10.02 -9.03 10.58
CA ASN A 286 11.15 -9.31 9.70
C ASN A 286 12.38 -9.68 10.54
N THR A 287 13.48 -10.06 9.89
CA THR A 287 14.67 -10.56 10.58
C THR A 287 15.44 -9.49 11.35
N LEU A 288 15.17 -8.19 11.13
CA LEU A 288 15.69 -7.12 11.98
C LEU A 288 14.94 -7.05 13.32
N SER A 289 13.63 -7.24 13.31
CA SER A 289 12.78 -7.18 14.50
C SER A 289 11.36 -7.70 14.25
N THR A 290 10.77 -8.32 15.28
CA THR A 290 9.33 -8.64 15.32
C THR A 290 8.48 -7.51 15.87
N LEU A 291 9.10 -6.52 16.56
CA LEU A 291 8.40 -5.40 17.20
C LEU A 291 7.42 -4.67 16.27
N PRO A 292 7.72 -4.42 14.98
CA PRO A 292 6.76 -3.80 14.08
C PRO A 292 5.43 -4.54 13.95
N SER A 293 5.42 -5.86 14.15
CA SER A 293 4.21 -6.69 14.18
C SER A 293 3.57 -6.70 15.56
N ASP A 294 4.39 -6.75 16.61
CA ASP A 294 3.96 -6.95 18.00
C ASP A 294 3.13 -5.76 18.53
N ILE A 295 3.31 -4.55 17.99
CA ILE A 295 2.47 -3.38 18.32
C ILE A 295 0.97 -3.60 18.07
N ALA A 296 0.58 -4.57 17.25
CA ALA A 296 -0.83 -4.91 17.03
C ALA A 296 -1.43 -5.81 18.11
N SER A 297 -0.67 -6.24 19.12
CA SER A 297 -1.11 -7.21 20.13
C SER A 297 -2.37 -6.78 20.87
N ALA A 298 -2.47 -5.52 21.28
CA ALA A 298 -3.67 -5.00 21.94
C ALA A 298 -4.91 -5.06 21.03
N LEU A 299 -4.74 -4.78 19.73
CA LEU A 299 -5.81 -4.88 18.75
C LEU A 299 -6.21 -6.34 18.51
N LEU A 300 -5.25 -7.26 18.35
CA LEU A 300 -5.53 -8.68 18.16
C LEU A 300 -6.25 -9.27 19.39
N MET A 301 -5.78 -8.96 20.60
CA MET A 301 -6.45 -9.37 21.84
C MET A 301 -7.86 -8.81 21.94
N ASN A 302 -8.08 -7.55 21.54
CA ASN A 302 -9.42 -6.97 21.52
C ASN A 302 -10.33 -7.64 20.48
N LEU A 303 -9.80 -8.08 19.33
CA LEU A 303 -10.57 -8.87 18.36
C LEU A 303 -10.96 -10.24 18.93
N ILE A 304 -10.02 -10.92 19.59
CA ILE A 304 -10.29 -12.22 20.21
C ILE A 304 -11.35 -12.07 21.31
N SER A 305 -11.13 -11.18 22.27
CA SER A 305 -12.03 -11.04 23.43
C SER A 305 -13.45 -10.65 23.03
N THR A 306 -13.60 -9.72 22.10
CA THR A 306 -14.94 -9.30 21.63
C THR A 306 -15.64 -10.37 20.82
N THR A 307 -14.88 -11.25 20.15
CA THR A 307 -15.45 -12.43 19.47
C THR A 307 -15.90 -13.48 20.49
N ASP A 308 -15.09 -13.74 21.52
CA ASP A 308 -15.44 -14.64 22.62
C ASP A 308 -16.70 -14.16 23.34
N ASP A 309 -16.77 -12.87 23.68
CA ASP A 309 -17.96 -12.26 24.30
C ASP A 309 -19.20 -12.45 23.42
N ALA A 310 -19.07 -12.29 22.09
CA ALA A 310 -20.17 -12.49 21.16
C ALA A 310 -20.62 -13.96 21.09
N VAL A 311 -19.68 -14.90 21.10
CA VAL A 311 -19.96 -16.34 21.13
C VAL A 311 -20.67 -16.75 22.43
N LEU A 312 -20.30 -16.13 23.55
CA LEU A 312 -20.91 -16.38 24.86
C LEU A 312 -22.24 -15.63 25.07
N GLY A 313 -22.69 -14.83 24.09
CA GLY A 313 -23.89 -14.00 24.22
C GLY A 313 -23.74 -12.85 25.23
N GLN A 314 -22.51 -12.47 25.54
CA GLN A 314 -22.15 -11.40 26.48
C GLN A 314 -21.81 -10.09 25.76
N SER A 315 -21.63 -10.12 24.44
CA SER A 315 -21.38 -8.92 23.66
C SER A 315 -22.64 -8.04 23.57
N PRO A 316 -22.56 -6.75 23.95
CA PRO A 316 -23.67 -5.81 23.76
C PRO A 316 -23.86 -5.38 22.29
N GLN A 317 -22.93 -5.75 21.40
CA GLN A 317 -22.99 -5.43 19.98
C GLN A 317 -22.83 -6.67 19.10
N THR A 318 -23.55 -6.70 17.98
CA THR A 318 -23.44 -7.73 16.93
C THR A 318 -22.44 -7.33 15.84
N VAL A 319 -22.07 -6.06 15.77
CA VAL A 319 -21.13 -5.51 14.78
C VAL A 319 -20.19 -4.51 15.46
N MET A 320 -18.88 -4.77 15.40
CA MET A 320 -17.85 -3.89 15.93
C MET A 320 -16.88 -3.46 14.82
N LEU A 321 -16.80 -2.17 14.57
CA LEU A 321 -16.05 -1.56 13.47
C LEU A 321 -14.86 -0.75 14.02
N ARG A 322 -13.68 -0.93 13.44
CA ARG A 322 -12.46 -0.18 13.81
C ARG A 322 -11.82 0.44 12.58
N PHE A 323 -11.56 1.74 12.61
CA PHE A 323 -11.03 2.51 11.47
C PHE A 323 -9.65 3.11 11.78
N GLY A 324 -8.63 2.59 11.11
CA GLY A 324 -7.23 2.91 11.33
C GLY A 324 -6.47 3.21 10.04
N HIS A 325 -5.21 2.83 10.03
CA HIS A 325 -4.20 3.21 9.05
C HIS A 325 -3.60 1.98 8.34
N ALA A 326 -2.78 2.20 7.31
CA ALA A 326 -1.94 1.12 6.79
C ALA A 326 -1.02 0.60 7.90
N GLU A 327 -0.50 1.52 8.71
CA GLU A 327 0.30 1.29 9.91
C GLU A 327 -0.48 0.61 11.05
N THR A 328 -1.81 0.49 10.95
CA THR A 328 -2.63 -0.37 11.83
C THR A 328 -2.82 -1.76 11.22
N MET A 329 -3.06 -1.82 9.91
CA MET A 329 -3.36 -3.07 9.20
C MET A 329 -2.13 -3.95 9.00
N MET A 330 -1.01 -3.41 8.53
CA MET A 330 0.19 -4.22 8.23
C MET A 330 0.70 -4.98 9.47
N PRO A 331 0.86 -4.33 10.66
CA PRO A 331 1.25 -5.04 11.88
C PRO A 331 0.26 -6.13 12.27
N LEU A 332 -1.06 -5.85 12.19
CA LEU A 332 -2.10 -6.80 12.53
C LEU A 332 -2.07 -8.03 11.61
N LEU A 333 -2.00 -7.82 10.30
CA LEU A 333 -1.99 -8.91 9.32
C LEU A 333 -0.71 -9.76 9.43
N SER A 334 0.42 -9.12 9.71
CA SER A 334 1.69 -9.78 10.02
C SER A 334 1.58 -10.62 11.30
N LEU A 335 1.01 -10.06 12.37
CA LEU A 335 0.88 -10.74 13.66
C LEU A 335 -0.06 -11.94 13.59
N MET A 336 -1.16 -11.80 12.86
CA MET A 336 -2.11 -12.88 12.57
C MET A 336 -1.55 -13.92 11.59
N ARG A 337 -0.41 -13.62 10.94
CA ARG A 337 0.21 -14.46 9.90
C ARG A 337 -0.76 -14.83 8.79
N ILE A 338 -1.57 -13.87 8.36
CA ILE A 338 -2.41 -14.04 7.16
C ILE A 338 -1.50 -14.41 5.99
N ARG A 339 -1.96 -15.33 5.13
CA ARG A 339 -1.19 -15.78 3.97
C ARG A 339 -0.67 -14.58 3.16
N GLY A 340 0.64 -14.54 2.93
CA GLY A 340 1.32 -13.45 2.23
C GLY A 340 1.67 -12.22 3.09
N CYS A 341 1.29 -12.21 4.37
CA CYS A 341 1.55 -11.08 5.29
C CYS A 341 2.63 -11.38 6.34
N TYR A 342 3.17 -12.61 6.38
CA TYR A 342 4.27 -12.99 7.25
C TYR A 342 5.40 -13.60 6.41
N TYR A 343 6.53 -12.92 6.38
CA TYR A 343 7.70 -13.31 5.59
C TYR A 343 8.95 -12.93 6.37
N MET A 344 9.89 -13.85 6.52
CA MET A 344 11.16 -13.65 7.23
C MET A 344 12.28 -14.00 6.25
N THR A 345 13.09 -13.02 5.86
CA THR A 345 14.23 -13.20 4.96
C THR A 345 15.47 -12.48 5.49
N ASN A 346 16.65 -13.04 5.25
CA ASN A 346 17.93 -12.34 5.47
C ASN A 346 18.43 -11.65 4.19
N TYR A 347 17.74 -11.87 3.07
CA TYR A 347 18.06 -11.31 1.78
C TYR A 347 17.07 -10.19 1.48
N PHE A 348 17.53 -8.95 1.66
CA PHE A 348 16.74 -7.73 1.40
C PHE A 348 17.10 -7.09 0.05
N ASP A 349 18.16 -7.59 -0.57
CA ASP A 349 18.86 -7.06 -1.75
C ASP A 349 18.91 -8.06 -2.92
N THR A 350 18.32 -9.25 -2.79
CA THR A 350 18.28 -10.30 -3.84
C THR A 350 16.89 -10.79 -4.12
#